data_AF-A0A0U3A1Z3-F1
#
_entry.id   AF-A0A0U3A1Z3-F1
#
_cell.length_a   1.000
_cell.length_b   1.000
_cell.length_c   1.000
_cell.angle_alpha   90.00
_cell.angle_beta   90.00
_cell.angle_gamma   90.00
#
_symmetry.space_group_name_H-M   'P 1'
#
loop_
_entity.id
_entity.type
_entity.pdbx_description
1 polymer ?
#
loop_
_entity_poly.entity_id
_entity_poly.type
_entity_poly.pdbx_seq_one_letter_code
_entity_poly.pdbx_strand_id
1 'polypeptide(L)'
;MPKDLRTFLEDVAARYPDEIRTVDEEVDPRFGVTAVAARLERQAKFPALFFPRVRHSQLPVVVNLSATYERLAFGIGTTVPEMVRVYGERQARPVPPVMVDAAHAPVKDVILTGRDATLDILPIPTHNALDAGPYLTGAFLICRDPDSGAVNVGLYRHQVQRSDQLGVWFIKGHHGAYIQQKYENAGTDMPVAIAIGHHPGVVMGSVSRLPGFGGEFEEAGALMQEPIELVKAELSDLPVPARAEIIIEGVIPAHARAHEGPFAEWPSHYTESGPKPYIKVQCITMRQDAIFYDVFAGHREHLVLGSLPRMGSVYRRVKQV
;
A
#
# COMPACT_ATOMS: atom_id res chain seq x y z
N MET A 1 -13.95 -12.85 12.31
CA MET A 1 -12.52 -12.87 11.96
C MET A 1 -12.07 -11.43 11.81
N PRO A 2 -10.85 -11.07 12.24
CA PRO A 2 -10.38 -9.70 12.07
C PRO A 2 -10.24 -9.33 10.59
N LYS A 3 -10.51 -8.07 10.25
CA LYS A 3 -10.53 -7.61 8.85
C LYS A 3 -9.13 -7.54 8.25
N ASP A 4 -8.93 -8.26 7.16
CA ASP A 4 -7.73 -8.20 6.32
C ASP A 4 -8.07 -8.26 4.82
N LEU A 5 -7.06 -8.44 3.96
CA LEU A 5 -7.27 -8.55 2.52
C LEU A 5 -8.17 -9.74 2.16
N ARG A 6 -7.97 -10.88 2.82
CA ARG A 6 -8.63 -12.13 2.48
C ARG A 6 -10.08 -12.11 2.90
N THR A 7 -10.37 -11.66 4.11
CA THR A 7 -11.76 -11.49 4.55
C THR A 7 -12.51 -10.51 3.65
N PHE A 8 -11.84 -9.44 3.18
CA PHE A 8 -12.47 -8.51 2.23
C PHE A 8 -12.79 -9.17 0.89
N LEU A 9 -11.86 -9.95 0.33
CA LEU A 9 -12.09 -10.69 -0.92
C LEU A 9 -13.23 -11.70 -0.77
N GLU A 10 -13.29 -12.43 0.35
CA GLU A 10 -14.39 -13.35 0.68
C GLU A 10 -15.73 -12.62 0.78
N ASP A 11 -15.76 -11.49 1.50
CA ASP A 11 -16.97 -10.68 1.67
C ASP A 11 -17.48 -10.11 0.34
N VAL A 12 -16.58 -9.63 -0.52
CA VAL A 12 -16.93 -9.16 -1.87
C VAL A 12 -17.41 -10.31 -2.74
N ALA A 13 -16.74 -11.46 -2.75
CA ALA A 13 -17.16 -12.63 -3.53
C ALA A 13 -18.56 -13.12 -3.12
N ALA A 14 -18.83 -13.13 -1.80
CA ALA A 14 -20.12 -13.56 -1.27
C ALA A 14 -21.25 -12.57 -1.61
N ARG A 15 -20.96 -11.26 -1.58
CA ARG A 15 -21.98 -10.22 -1.79
C ARG A 15 -22.18 -9.86 -3.25
N TYR A 16 -21.11 -9.87 -4.03
CA TYR A 16 -21.06 -9.46 -5.43
C TYR A 16 -20.21 -10.44 -6.27
N PRO A 17 -20.74 -11.63 -6.61
CA PRO A 17 -19.98 -12.70 -7.27
C PRO A 17 -19.32 -12.31 -8.60
N ASP A 18 -19.86 -11.32 -9.30
CA ASP A 18 -19.34 -10.84 -10.59
C ASP A 18 -18.26 -9.75 -10.48
N GLU A 19 -18.00 -9.23 -9.27
CA GLU A 19 -17.08 -8.12 -9.00
C GLU A 19 -15.62 -8.56 -8.82
N ILE A 20 -15.37 -9.86 -8.61
CA ILE A 20 -14.03 -10.45 -8.64
C ILE A 20 -13.93 -11.34 -9.86
N ARG A 21 -12.94 -11.07 -10.70
CA ARG A 21 -12.67 -11.85 -11.92
C ARG A 21 -11.30 -12.51 -11.79
N THR A 22 -11.31 -13.83 -11.80
CA THR A 22 -10.08 -14.64 -11.89
C THR A 22 -9.60 -14.69 -13.34
N VAL A 23 -8.31 -14.44 -13.55
CA VAL A 23 -7.64 -14.59 -14.82
C VAL A 23 -6.82 -15.87 -14.75
N ASP A 24 -7.40 -16.97 -15.26
CA ASP A 24 -6.76 -18.28 -15.10
C ASP A 24 -5.45 -18.36 -15.89
N GLU A 25 -5.32 -17.72 -17.04
CA GLU A 25 -4.10 -17.77 -17.85
C GLU A 25 -2.87 -17.23 -17.11
N GLU A 26 -1.70 -17.86 -17.32
CA GLU A 26 -0.43 -17.32 -16.80
C GLU A 26 -0.12 -15.99 -17.46
N VAL A 27 0.14 -14.96 -16.64
CA VAL A 27 0.53 -13.63 -17.12
C VAL A 27 1.99 -13.31 -16.81
N ASP A 28 2.61 -12.55 -17.69
CA ASP A 28 3.92 -11.96 -17.43
C ASP A 28 3.73 -10.75 -16.48
N PRO A 29 4.49 -10.62 -15.38
CA PRO A 29 4.42 -9.44 -14.52
C PRO A 29 4.77 -8.16 -15.29
N ARG A 30 5.56 -8.26 -16.36
CA ARG A 30 5.78 -7.15 -17.28
C ARG A 30 4.55 -6.98 -18.17
N PHE A 31 3.76 -5.95 -17.87
CA PHE A 31 2.55 -5.53 -18.60
C PHE A 31 1.36 -6.49 -18.59
N GLY A 32 1.52 -7.78 -18.29
CA GLY A 32 0.41 -8.75 -18.40
C GLY A 32 -0.74 -8.43 -17.45
N VAL A 33 -0.43 -8.21 -16.17
CA VAL A 33 -1.40 -7.82 -15.13
C VAL A 33 -2.13 -6.53 -15.53
N THR A 34 -1.38 -5.49 -15.90
CA THR A 34 -1.93 -4.17 -16.20
C THR A 34 -2.62 -4.10 -17.57
N ALA A 35 -2.22 -4.90 -18.56
CA ALA A 35 -2.87 -4.95 -19.87
C ALA A 35 -4.30 -5.49 -19.77
N VAL A 36 -4.54 -6.49 -18.92
CA VAL A 36 -5.90 -6.99 -18.65
C VAL A 36 -6.75 -5.89 -18.01
N ALA A 37 -6.22 -5.23 -16.96
CA ALA A 37 -6.90 -4.12 -16.31
C ALA A 37 -7.22 -2.98 -17.30
N ALA A 38 -6.25 -2.57 -18.13
CA ALA A 38 -6.41 -1.50 -19.11
C ALA A 38 -7.45 -1.86 -20.19
N ARG A 39 -7.50 -3.14 -20.62
CA ARG A 39 -8.49 -3.61 -21.59
C ARG A 39 -9.92 -3.51 -21.04
N LEU A 40 -10.12 -3.85 -19.77
CA LEU A 40 -11.43 -3.75 -19.12
C LEU A 40 -11.82 -2.30 -18.85
N GLU A 41 -10.88 -1.45 -18.46
CA GLU A 41 -11.11 -0.02 -18.28
C GLU A 41 -11.58 0.66 -19.58
N ARG A 42 -11.05 0.28 -20.74
CA ARG A 42 -11.55 0.75 -22.06
C ARG A 42 -13.00 0.36 -22.34
N GLN A 43 -13.53 -0.64 -21.64
CA GLN A 43 -14.92 -1.06 -21.70
C GLN A 43 -15.75 -0.50 -20.54
N ALA A 44 -15.19 0.44 -19.76
CA ALA A 44 -15.76 0.96 -18.52
C ALA A 44 -16.11 -0.14 -17.49
N LYS A 45 -15.30 -1.21 -17.44
CA LYS A 45 -15.43 -2.30 -16.48
C LYS A 45 -14.28 -2.28 -15.49
N PHE A 46 -14.60 -2.38 -14.21
CA PHE A 46 -13.62 -2.28 -13.13
C PHE A 46 -13.78 -3.39 -12.08
N PRO A 47 -13.85 -4.68 -12.44
CA PRO A 47 -13.81 -5.74 -11.44
C PRO A 47 -12.45 -5.73 -10.72
N ALA A 48 -12.42 -6.22 -9.48
CA ALA A 48 -11.18 -6.67 -8.88
C ALA A 48 -10.65 -7.86 -9.70
N LEU A 49 -9.35 -7.87 -9.98
CA LEU A 49 -8.73 -8.89 -10.81
C LEU A 49 -7.80 -9.74 -9.97
N PHE A 50 -8.01 -11.05 -9.98
CA PHE A 50 -7.18 -12.01 -9.29
C PHE A 50 -6.41 -12.85 -10.31
N PHE A 51 -5.09 -12.84 -10.22
CA PHE A 51 -4.16 -13.54 -11.10
C PHE A 51 -3.49 -14.66 -10.30
N PRO A 52 -4.04 -15.89 -10.30
CA PRO A 52 -3.45 -17.02 -9.58
C PRO A 52 -2.09 -17.45 -10.14
N ARG A 53 -1.77 -17.09 -11.38
CA ARG A 53 -0.56 -17.53 -12.09
C ARG A 53 0.17 -16.34 -12.70
N VAL A 54 1.26 -15.93 -12.05
CA VAL A 54 2.17 -14.89 -12.56
C VAL A 54 3.53 -15.51 -12.78
N ARG A 55 4.09 -15.32 -13.98
CA ARG A 55 5.35 -15.94 -14.37
C ARG A 55 6.48 -15.56 -13.38
N HIS A 56 7.33 -16.53 -13.07
CA HIS A 56 8.49 -16.40 -12.18
C HIS A 56 8.16 -16.15 -10.69
N SER A 57 6.90 -16.21 -10.27
CA SER A 57 6.52 -16.15 -8.85
C SER A 57 5.53 -17.26 -8.49
N GLN A 58 5.53 -17.65 -7.21
CA GLN A 58 4.51 -18.53 -6.64
C GLN A 58 3.35 -17.75 -6.03
N LEU A 59 3.47 -16.43 -5.92
CA LEU A 59 2.47 -15.58 -5.28
C LEU A 59 1.43 -15.13 -6.32
N PRO A 60 0.12 -15.24 -6.02
CA PRO A 60 -0.89 -14.62 -6.84
C PRO A 60 -0.83 -13.10 -6.74
N VAL A 61 -1.35 -12.41 -7.76
CA VAL A 61 -1.48 -10.95 -7.77
C VAL A 61 -2.95 -10.55 -7.74
N VAL A 62 -3.29 -9.52 -6.97
CA VAL A 62 -4.58 -8.86 -7.01
C VAL A 62 -4.44 -7.37 -7.30
N VAL A 63 -5.27 -6.85 -8.19
CA VAL A 63 -5.36 -5.41 -8.52
C VAL A 63 -6.83 -4.99 -8.64
N ASN A 64 -7.10 -3.69 -8.74
CA ASN A 64 -8.43 -3.10 -8.87
C ASN A 64 -9.36 -3.39 -7.66
N LEU A 65 -8.84 -3.73 -6.48
CA LEU A 65 -9.64 -3.92 -5.27
C LEU A 65 -10.51 -2.71 -4.95
N SER A 66 -9.97 -1.51 -5.16
CA SER A 66 -10.61 -0.23 -4.82
C SER A 66 -11.02 0.61 -6.03
N ALA A 67 -11.17 -0.01 -7.22
CA ALA A 67 -11.45 0.72 -8.47
C ALA A 67 -12.88 1.27 -8.63
N THR A 68 -13.78 0.99 -7.69
CA THR A 68 -15.19 1.44 -7.72
C THR A 68 -15.61 2.08 -6.39
N TYR A 69 -16.51 3.05 -6.44
CA TYR A 69 -17.05 3.67 -5.22
C TYR A 69 -17.87 2.67 -4.39
N GLU A 70 -18.54 1.72 -5.06
CA GLU A 70 -19.30 0.64 -4.46
C GLU A 70 -18.41 -0.22 -3.55
N ARG A 71 -17.25 -0.66 -4.05
CA ARG A 71 -16.27 -1.40 -3.23
C ARG A 71 -15.62 -0.55 -2.13
N LEU A 72 -15.37 0.74 -2.36
CA LEU A 72 -14.89 1.63 -1.30
C LEU A 72 -15.91 1.76 -0.17
N ALA A 73 -17.17 2.02 -0.50
CA ALA A 73 -18.26 2.10 0.46
C ALA A 73 -18.44 0.77 1.20
N PHE A 74 -18.39 -0.34 0.47
CA PHE A 74 -18.47 -1.68 1.05
C PHE A 74 -17.34 -1.94 2.06
N GLY A 75 -16.09 -1.56 1.74
CA GLY A 75 -14.95 -1.72 2.63
C GLY A 75 -15.10 -1.00 3.97
N ILE A 76 -15.77 0.15 4.00
CA ILE A 76 -16.06 0.84 5.28
C ILE A 76 -17.47 0.54 5.79
N GLY A 77 -18.15 -0.49 5.28
CA GLY A 77 -19.46 -0.92 5.78
C GLY A 77 -20.55 0.15 5.61
N THR A 78 -20.60 0.80 4.44
CA THR A 78 -21.57 1.85 4.13
C THR A 78 -22.04 1.76 2.67
N THR A 79 -22.79 2.76 2.21
CA THR A 79 -23.30 2.88 0.84
C THR A 79 -22.65 4.06 0.14
N VAL A 80 -22.65 4.07 -1.20
CA VAL A 80 -22.07 5.17 -2.00
C VAL A 80 -22.62 6.55 -1.62
N PRO A 81 -23.94 6.75 -1.38
CA PRO A 81 -24.46 8.05 -0.94
C PRO A 81 -23.93 8.50 0.43
N GLU A 82 -23.68 7.56 1.34
CA GLU A 82 -23.33 7.86 2.74
C GLU A 82 -21.81 7.86 2.99
N MET A 83 -21.01 7.30 2.08
CA MET A 83 -19.59 7.02 2.35
C MET A 83 -18.77 8.25 2.73
N VAL A 84 -19.05 9.42 2.14
CA VAL A 84 -18.33 10.66 2.44
C VAL A 84 -18.63 11.15 3.86
N ARG A 85 -19.90 11.11 4.25
CA ARG A 85 -20.34 11.48 5.62
C ARG A 85 -19.76 10.50 6.64
N VAL A 86 -19.91 9.20 6.40
CA VAL A 86 -19.41 8.14 7.29
C VAL A 86 -17.90 8.24 7.45
N TYR A 87 -17.16 8.47 6.36
CA TYR A 87 -15.73 8.70 6.42
C TYR A 87 -15.40 9.88 7.34
N GLY A 88 -16.01 11.05 7.10
CA GLY A 88 -15.73 12.26 7.88
C GLY A 88 -16.07 12.14 9.37
N GLU A 89 -17.15 11.41 9.70
CA GLU A 89 -17.55 11.12 11.08
C GLU A 89 -16.59 10.17 11.78
N ARG A 90 -16.13 9.13 11.09
CA ARG A 90 -15.17 8.15 11.64
C ARG A 90 -13.78 8.75 11.80
N GLN A 91 -13.34 9.59 10.88
CA GLN A 91 -12.06 10.31 11.01
C GLN A 91 -11.99 11.20 12.26
N ALA A 92 -13.14 11.66 12.78
CA ALA A 92 -13.20 12.42 14.02
C ALA A 92 -13.13 11.53 15.29
N ARG A 93 -13.09 10.20 15.13
CA ARG A 93 -13.15 9.19 16.21
C ARG A 93 -12.07 8.11 15.97
N PRO A 94 -10.78 8.46 16.09
CA PRO A 94 -9.67 7.52 15.90
C PRO A 94 -9.81 6.30 16.80
N VAL A 95 -9.43 5.12 16.29
CA VAL A 95 -9.43 3.87 17.05
C VAL A 95 -7.98 3.40 17.21
N PRO A 96 -7.39 3.47 18.42
CA PRO A 96 -6.01 3.06 18.65
C PRO A 96 -5.73 1.63 18.16
N PRO A 97 -4.57 1.39 17.52
CA PRO A 97 -4.16 0.04 17.17
C PRO A 97 -3.78 -0.75 18.43
N VAL A 98 -3.67 -2.07 18.29
CA VAL A 98 -3.25 -2.98 19.37
C VAL A 98 -2.01 -3.75 18.94
N MET A 99 -1.04 -3.90 19.85
CA MET A 99 0.11 -4.77 19.61
C MET A 99 -0.28 -6.22 19.91
N VAL A 100 0.12 -7.13 19.03
CA VAL A 100 -0.05 -8.58 19.20
C VAL A 100 1.31 -9.28 19.19
N ASP A 101 1.37 -10.45 19.83
CA ASP A 101 2.55 -11.31 19.77
C ASP A 101 2.76 -11.87 18.36
N ALA A 102 4.01 -12.14 18.00
CA ALA A 102 4.37 -12.71 16.70
C ALA A 102 3.63 -14.03 16.39
N ALA A 103 3.29 -14.81 17.41
CA ALA A 103 2.49 -16.04 17.26
C ALA A 103 1.06 -15.80 16.73
N HIS A 104 0.55 -14.56 16.83
CA HIS A 104 -0.76 -14.14 16.32
C HIS A 104 -0.65 -13.27 15.06
N ALA A 105 0.54 -13.19 14.45
CA ALA A 105 0.80 -12.38 13.26
C ALA A 105 1.09 -13.27 12.04
N PRO A 106 0.08 -13.62 11.22
CA PRO A 106 0.26 -14.47 10.05
C PRO A 106 1.33 -13.96 9.08
N VAL A 107 1.57 -12.65 9.04
CA VAL A 107 2.63 -12.07 8.18
C VAL A 107 4.04 -12.56 8.55
N LYS A 108 4.21 -13.22 9.69
CA LYS A 108 5.47 -13.79 10.18
C LYS A 108 5.62 -15.29 9.91
N ASP A 109 4.70 -15.91 9.15
CA ASP A 109 4.77 -17.34 8.82
C ASP A 109 6.08 -17.70 8.08
N VAL A 110 6.52 -16.83 7.18
CA VAL A 110 7.78 -16.94 6.45
C VAL A 110 8.63 -15.71 6.76
N ILE A 111 9.89 -15.93 7.17
CA ILE A 111 10.86 -14.87 7.46
C ILE A 111 12.11 -15.12 6.62
N LEU A 112 12.39 -14.23 5.68
CA LEU A 112 13.56 -14.27 4.80
C LEU A 112 14.50 -13.13 5.17
N THR A 113 15.78 -13.41 5.34
CA THR A 113 16.79 -12.42 5.73
C THR A 113 18.05 -12.56 4.88
N GLY A 114 18.87 -11.51 4.85
CA GLY A 114 20.14 -11.54 4.13
C GLY A 114 19.93 -11.75 2.64
N ARG A 115 20.55 -12.78 2.04
CA ARG A 115 20.44 -13.04 0.59
C ARG A 115 19.10 -13.63 0.17
N ASP A 116 18.37 -14.25 1.11
CA ASP A 116 17.06 -14.84 0.81
C ASP A 116 15.97 -13.76 0.77
N ALA A 117 16.21 -12.58 1.36
CA ALA A 117 15.36 -11.40 1.28
C ALA A 117 15.51 -10.68 -0.07
N THR A 118 15.26 -11.40 -1.17
CA THR A 118 15.32 -10.88 -2.53
C THR A 118 13.93 -10.51 -3.05
N LEU A 119 13.84 -9.36 -3.73
CA LEU A 119 12.64 -8.88 -4.42
C LEU A 119 12.27 -9.77 -5.61
N ASP A 120 13.19 -10.60 -6.11
CA ASP A 120 12.98 -11.46 -7.27
C ASP A 120 11.90 -12.55 -7.02
N ILE A 121 11.56 -12.83 -5.75
CA ILE A 121 10.48 -13.76 -5.41
C ILE A 121 9.08 -13.14 -5.58
N LEU A 122 9.00 -11.80 -5.62
CA LEU A 122 7.74 -11.07 -5.63
C LEU A 122 7.28 -10.80 -7.07
N PRO A 123 5.98 -10.97 -7.40
CA PRO A 123 5.44 -10.76 -8.75
C PRO A 123 5.22 -9.26 -9.05
N ILE A 124 6.25 -8.43 -8.85
CA ILE A 124 6.15 -6.97 -8.93
C ILE A 124 5.90 -6.56 -10.40
N PRO A 125 4.77 -5.91 -10.73
CA PRO A 125 4.46 -5.58 -12.11
C PRO A 125 5.35 -4.47 -12.68
N THR A 126 5.59 -4.51 -13.99
CA THR A 126 5.91 -3.30 -14.76
C THR A 126 4.62 -2.82 -15.40
N HIS A 127 4.15 -1.62 -15.05
CA HIS A 127 2.79 -1.20 -15.39
C HIS A 127 2.65 -0.73 -16.82
N ASN A 128 3.59 0.10 -17.29
CA ASN A 128 3.52 0.82 -18.55
C ASN A 128 4.84 0.74 -19.33
N ALA A 129 4.75 0.91 -20.65
CA ALA A 129 5.85 0.64 -21.58
C ALA A 129 7.14 1.44 -21.33
N LEU A 130 7.04 2.67 -20.79
CA LEU A 130 8.20 3.53 -20.52
C LEU A 130 8.50 3.65 -19.02
N ASP A 131 7.87 2.84 -18.17
CA ASP A 131 8.27 2.76 -16.77
C ASP A 131 9.73 2.28 -16.69
N ALA A 132 10.52 2.90 -15.82
CA ALA A 132 11.94 2.60 -15.70
C ALA A 132 12.27 1.20 -15.15
N GLY A 133 11.26 0.43 -14.77
CA GLY A 133 11.37 -0.93 -14.27
C GLY A 133 10.06 -1.39 -13.61
N PRO A 134 10.09 -2.51 -12.88
CA PRO A 134 8.98 -2.91 -12.01
C PRO A 134 8.77 -1.94 -10.86
N TYR A 135 7.53 -1.77 -10.43
CA TYR A 135 7.14 -0.86 -9.35
C TYR A 135 6.19 -1.53 -8.36
N LEU A 136 6.37 -1.23 -7.07
CA LEU A 136 5.34 -1.45 -6.07
C LEU A 136 4.54 -0.15 -5.93
N THR A 137 3.22 -0.21 -6.10
CA THR A 137 2.35 0.97 -6.07
C THR A 137 1.16 0.82 -5.12
N GLY A 138 0.79 -0.42 -4.78
CA GLY A 138 -0.22 -0.75 -3.76
C GLY A 138 0.34 -0.88 -2.34
N ALA A 139 1.58 -0.44 -2.12
CA ALA A 139 2.34 -0.70 -0.90
C ALA A 139 2.54 0.57 -0.06
N PHE A 140 2.25 0.51 1.24
CA PHE A 140 2.42 1.65 2.14
C PHE A 140 3.68 1.51 2.99
N LEU A 141 4.48 2.58 3.00
CA LEU A 141 5.70 2.71 3.79
C LEU A 141 5.37 3.21 5.20
N ILE A 142 5.98 2.56 6.17
CA ILE A 142 5.91 2.84 7.58
C ILE A 142 7.28 3.36 8.02
N CYS A 143 7.29 4.51 8.68
CA CYS A 143 8.49 5.09 9.26
C CYS A 143 8.18 5.83 10.55
N ARG A 144 9.21 6.11 11.34
CA ARG A 144 9.08 6.82 12.61
C ARG A 144 9.73 8.19 12.51
N ASP A 145 9.03 9.23 12.95
CA ASP A 145 9.63 10.54 13.14
C ASP A 145 10.66 10.46 14.28
N PRO A 146 11.94 10.82 14.05
CA PRO A 146 13.00 10.63 15.05
C PRO A 146 12.87 11.57 16.26
N ASP A 147 12.14 12.68 16.13
CA ASP A 147 12.00 13.67 17.20
C ASP A 147 10.81 13.34 18.12
N SER A 148 9.64 13.09 17.53
CA SER A 148 8.38 12.86 18.26
C SER A 148 8.09 11.40 18.56
N GLY A 149 8.75 10.48 17.84
CA GLY A 149 8.44 9.06 17.89
C GLY A 149 7.14 8.66 17.18
N ALA A 150 6.41 9.61 16.58
CA ALA A 150 5.19 9.33 15.84
C ALA A 150 5.45 8.41 14.64
N VAL A 151 4.55 7.46 14.40
CA VAL A 151 4.64 6.53 13.26
C VAL A 151 3.82 7.09 12.12
N ASN A 152 4.46 7.35 10.99
CA ASN A 152 3.82 7.76 9.76
C ASN A 152 3.62 6.56 8.85
N VAL A 153 2.44 6.45 8.25
CA VAL A 153 2.12 5.46 7.23
C VAL A 153 1.69 6.17 5.94
N GLY A 154 2.37 5.90 4.83
CA GLY A 154 2.08 6.57 3.56
C GLY A 154 2.20 5.66 2.35
N LEU A 155 1.31 5.80 1.37
CA LEU A 155 1.43 5.12 0.08
C LEU A 155 2.43 5.87 -0.81
N TYR A 156 3.46 5.15 -1.29
CA TYR A 156 4.48 5.69 -2.19
C TYR A 156 4.78 4.68 -3.29
N ARG A 157 5.27 5.17 -4.44
CA ARG A 157 5.79 4.28 -5.47
C ARG A 157 7.20 3.83 -5.10
N HIS A 158 7.50 2.56 -5.40
CA HIS A 158 8.80 1.97 -5.15
C HIS A 158 9.36 1.28 -6.39
N GLN A 159 10.41 1.82 -6.99
CA GLN A 159 11.05 1.22 -8.18
C GLN A 159 11.96 0.07 -7.77
N VAL A 160 11.82 -1.11 -8.38
CA VAL A 160 12.83 -2.16 -8.27
C VAL A 160 14.07 -1.76 -9.07
N GLN A 161 15.16 -1.43 -8.36
CA GLN A 161 16.42 -1.01 -8.97
C GLN A 161 17.44 -2.17 -9.02
N ARG A 162 17.37 -3.07 -8.04
CA ARG A 162 18.15 -4.31 -7.90
C ARG A 162 17.31 -5.29 -7.07
N SER A 163 17.75 -6.56 -6.99
CA SER A 163 17.13 -7.60 -6.17
C SER A 163 16.98 -7.25 -4.68
N ASP A 164 17.77 -6.31 -4.16
CA ASP A 164 17.77 -5.87 -2.76
C ASP A 164 17.57 -4.35 -2.59
N GLN A 165 17.11 -3.66 -3.65
CA GLN A 165 17.07 -2.19 -3.67
C GLN A 165 15.78 -1.66 -4.27
N LEU A 166 15.05 -0.88 -3.47
CA LEU A 166 13.84 -0.17 -3.89
C LEU A 166 14.06 1.35 -3.91
N GLY A 167 13.94 2.00 -5.07
CA GLY A 167 13.81 3.45 -5.11
C GLY A 167 12.55 3.90 -4.36
N VAL A 168 12.54 5.10 -3.78
CA VAL A 168 11.33 5.67 -3.16
C VAL A 168 11.18 7.13 -3.53
N TRP A 169 9.97 7.51 -3.97
CA TRP A 169 9.66 8.89 -4.33
C TRP A 169 8.79 9.57 -3.28
N PHE A 170 9.41 10.35 -2.41
CA PHE A 170 8.70 11.27 -1.54
C PHE A 170 8.41 12.59 -2.25
N ILE A 171 7.12 12.88 -2.48
CA ILE A 171 6.69 14.21 -2.94
C ILE A 171 6.96 15.22 -1.81
N LYS A 172 7.54 16.38 -2.15
CA LYS A 172 7.76 17.47 -1.20
C LYS A 172 6.43 17.87 -0.55
N GLY A 173 6.43 18.00 0.77
CA GLY A 173 5.21 18.30 1.55
C GLY A 173 4.49 17.06 2.08
N HIS A 174 4.87 15.85 1.67
CA HIS A 174 4.40 14.63 2.34
C HIS A 174 5.20 14.39 3.62
N HIS A 175 4.56 13.83 4.65
CA HIS A 175 5.18 13.55 5.94
C HIS A 175 6.45 12.70 5.84
N GLY A 176 6.43 11.63 5.02
CA GLY A 176 7.63 10.83 4.74
C GLY A 176 8.83 11.65 4.22
N ALA A 177 8.60 12.72 3.44
CA ALA A 177 9.66 13.60 2.98
C ALA A 177 10.28 14.41 4.14
N TYR A 178 9.44 14.92 5.05
CA TYR A 178 9.92 15.67 6.22
C TYR A 178 10.67 14.77 7.19
N ILE A 179 10.16 13.56 7.45
CA ILE A 179 10.82 12.57 8.30
C ILE A 179 12.16 12.17 7.71
N GLN A 180 12.21 11.86 6.40
CA GLN A 180 13.46 11.54 5.71
C GLN A 180 14.49 12.66 5.82
N GLN A 181 14.07 13.93 5.65
CA GLN A 181 14.97 15.07 5.78
C GLN A 181 15.58 15.17 7.19
N LYS A 182 14.85 14.81 8.25
CA LYS A 182 15.37 14.81 9.62
C LYS A 182 16.48 13.77 9.81
N TYR A 183 16.27 12.55 9.32
CA TYR A 183 17.30 11.52 9.33
C TYR A 183 18.55 11.94 8.56
N GLU A 184 18.38 12.60 7.40
CA GLU A 184 19.51 13.15 6.64
C GLU A 184 20.25 14.26 7.38
N ASN A 185 19.54 15.18 8.01
CA ASN A 185 20.17 16.24 8.80
C ASN A 185 20.99 15.69 9.98
N ALA A 186 20.55 14.55 10.53
CA ALA A 186 21.28 13.81 11.57
C ALA A 186 22.41 12.92 11.02
N GLY A 187 22.50 12.74 9.70
CA GLY A 187 23.48 11.82 9.07
C GLY A 187 23.25 10.36 9.43
N THR A 188 22.00 9.99 9.73
CA THR A 188 21.62 8.63 10.19
C THR A 188 20.69 7.96 9.19
N ASP A 189 20.87 6.65 9.00
CA ASP A 189 19.99 5.85 8.15
C ASP A 189 18.57 5.78 8.75
N MET A 190 17.57 5.84 7.89
CA MET A 190 16.15 5.84 8.27
C MET A 190 15.58 4.42 8.17
N PRO A 191 15.23 3.76 9.30
CA PRO A 191 14.54 2.49 9.27
C PRO A 191 13.16 2.65 8.62
N VAL A 192 12.81 1.71 7.76
CA VAL A 192 11.50 1.67 7.09
C VAL A 192 10.98 0.25 6.97
N ALA A 193 9.67 0.12 6.93
CA ALA A 193 9.00 -1.10 6.53
C ALA A 193 7.96 -0.77 5.45
N ILE A 194 7.78 -1.63 4.46
CA ILE A 194 6.74 -1.54 3.44
C ILE A 194 5.75 -2.67 3.72
N ALA A 195 4.46 -2.37 3.78
CA ALA A 195 3.42 -3.36 3.90
C ALA A 195 2.61 -3.47 2.60
N ILE A 196 2.34 -4.71 2.19
CA ILE A 196 1.61 -5.06 0.97
C ILE A 196 0.47 -6.01 1.35
N GLY A 197 -0.70 -5.77 0.77
CA GLY A 197 -1.88 -6.61 0.96
C GLY A 197 -2.49 -6.42 2.34
N HIS A 198 -3.52 -5.59 2.43
CA HIS A 198 -4.38 -5.47 3.60
C HIS A 198 -5.78 -5.08 3.15
N HIS A 199 -6.75 -5.15 4.06
CA HIS A 199 -8.10 -4.62 3.85
C HIS A 199 -8.06 -3.17 3.29
N PRO A 200 -8.87 -2.81 2.26
CA PRO A 200 -8.84 -1.49 1.62
C PRO A 200 -9.00 -0.30 2.57
N GLY A 201 -9.71 -0.47 3.69
CA GLY A 201 -9.82 0.53 4.76
C GLY A 201 -8.46 0.96 5.33
N VAL A 202 -7.48 0.05 5.42
CA VAL A 202 -6.12 0.37 5.88
C VAL A 202 -5.34 1.12 4.81
N VAL A 203 -5.49 0.69 3.55
CA VAL A 203 -4.88 1.40 2.42
C VAL A 203 -5.41 2.83 2.33
N MET A 204 -6.72 3.04 2.52
CA MET A 204 -7.32 4.39 2.62
C MET A 204 -6.77 5.20 3.80
N GLY A 205 -6.58 4.57 4.97
CA GLY A 205 -5.90 5.18 6.12
C GLY A 205 -4.54 5.75 5.75
N SER A 206 -3.72 5.00 5.00
CA SER A 206 -2.37 5.43 4.56
C SER A 206 -2.34 6.61 3.57
N VAL A 207 -3.47 6.96 2.95
CA VAL A 207 -3.59 8.10 2.03
C VAL A 207 -4.48 9.22 2.60
N SER A 208 -4.76 9.14 3.90
CA SER A 208 -5.57 10.11 4.62
C SER A 208 -4.82 11.44 4.83
N ARG A 209 -5.57 12.53 4.97
CA ARG A 209 -5.03 13.86 5.26
C ARG A 209 -5.22 14.19 6.73
N LEU A 210 -4.25 13.77 7.54
CA LEU A 210 -4.23 14.00 8.97
C LEU A 210 -3.36 15.22 9.33
N PRO A 211 -3.70 15.94 10.41
CA PRO A 211 -2.86 17.02 10.91
C PRO A 211 -1.64 16.45 11.66
N GLY A 212 -0.43 16.90 11.30
CA GLY A 212 0.81 16.45 11.95
C GLY A 212 1.22 15.03 11.54
N PHE A 213 2.31 14.52 12.12
CA PHE A 213 2.81 13.18 11.82
C PHE A 213 2.05 12.11 12.59
N GLY A 214 1.68 11.05 11.90
CA GLY A 214 1.04 9.87 12.47
C GLY A 214 -0.47 9.95 12.57
N GLY A 215 -1.06 8.91 13.15
CA GLY A 215 -2.50 8.75 13.26
C GLY A 215 -3.11 7.87 12.15
N GLU A 216 -2.33 7.44 11.16
CA GLU A 216 -2.88 6.70 10.01
C GLU A 216 -3.38 5.29 10.38
N PHE A 217 -2.76 4.64 11.37
CA PHE A 217 -3.30 3.37 11.89
C PHE A 217 -4.58 3.58 12.70
N GLU A 218 -4.67 4.67 13.44
CA GLU A 218 -5.85 5.04 14.19
C GLU A 218 -7.03 5.40 13.29
N GLU A 219 -6.74 6.13 12.21
CA GLU A 219 -7.68 6.44 11.13
C GLU A 219 -8.13 5.15 10.42
N ALA A 220 -7.18 4.28 10.05
CA ALA A 220 -7.51 2.99 9.47
C ALA A 220 -8.44 2.18 10.39
N GLY A 221 -8.13 2.13 11.69
CA GLY A 221 -8.97 1.44 12.67
C GLY A 221 -10.36 2.09 12.80
N ALA A 222 -10.44 3.41 12.75
CA ALA A 222 -11.71 4.13 12.73
C ALA A 222 -12.52 3.80 11.48
N LEU A 223 -11.90 3.79 10.29
CA LEU A 223 -12.56 3.41 9.04
C LEU A 223 -13.05 1.96 9.07
N MET A 224 -12.26 1.05 9.65
CA MET A 224 -12.63 -0.36 9.79
C MET A 224 -13.61 -0.63 10.94
N GLN A 225 -13.78 0.32 11.87
CA GLN A 225 -14.50 0.14 13.15
C GLN A 225 -13.93 -1.03 13.97
N GLU A 226 -12.61 -1.22 13.88
CA GLU A 226 -11.86 -2.32 14.51
C GLU A 226 -10.41 -1.87 14.67
N PRO A 227 -9.74 -2.10 15.81
CA PRO A 227 -8.34 -1.73 15.97
C PRO A 227 -7.44 -2.49 14.98
N ILE A 228 -6.42 -1.81 14.46
CA ILE A 228 -5.40 -2.48 13.64
C ILE A 228 -4.51 -3.31 14.54
N GLU A 229 -4.40 -4.61 14.28
CA GLU A 229 -3.42 -5.49 14.93
C GLU A 229 -2.03 -5.22 14.33
N LEU A 230 -1.10 -4.83 15.19
CA LEU A 230 0.29 -4.50 14.85
C LEU A 230 1.23 -5.51 15.51
N VAL A 231 2.32 -5.84 14.84
CA VAL A 231 3.42 -6.65 15.36
C VAL A 231 4.71 -5.88 15.18
N LYS A 232 5.73 -6.15 16.00
CA LYS A 232 7.05 -5.56 15.81
C LYS A 232 7.70 -6.07 14.51
N ALA A 233 8.37 -5.18 13.79
CA ALA A 233 9.25 -5.51 12.68
C ALA A 233 10.45 -6.38 13.16
N GLU A 234 11.05 -7.16 12.26
CA GLU A 234 12.21 -8.02 12.60
C GLU A 234 13.49 -7.22 12.83
N LEU A 235 13.70 -6.15 12.06
CA LEU A 235 14.95 -5.40 12.04
C LEU A 235 14.87 -4.05 12.77
N SER A 236 13.69 -3.65 13.23
CA SER A 236 13.48 -2.36 13.87
C SER A 236 12.34 -2.37 14.89
N ASP A 237 12.18 -1.28 15.64
CA ASP A 237 11.02 -1.06 16.53
C ASP A 237 9.80 -0.47 15.78
N LEU A 238 9.74 -0.57 14.45
CA LEU A 238 8.57 -0.15 13.69
C LEU A 238 7.42 -1.14 13.92
N PRO A 239 6.19 -0.66 14.18
CA PRO A 239 5.01 -1.50 14.22
C PRO A 239 4.49 -1.71 12.79
N VAL A 240 4.35 -2.97 12.38
CA VAL A 240 3.85 -3.37 11.07
C VAL A 240 2.52 -4.12 11.20
N PRO A 241 1.58 -4.04 10.24
CA PRO A 241 0.31 -4.75 10.35
C PRO A 241 0.52 -6.26 10.45
N ALA A 242 0.08 -6.85 11.57
CA ALA A 242 0.21 -8.29 11.83
C ALA A 242 -0.49 -9.15 10.78
N ARG A 243 -1.49 -8.57 10.11
CA ARG A 243 -2.33 -9.18 9.08
C ARG A 243 -2.04 -8.69 7.67
N ALA A 244 -0.92 -8.00 7.43
CA ALA A 244 -0.48 -7.79 6.05
C ALA A 244 -0.20 -9.15 5.36
N GLU A 245 -0.17 -9.16 4.03
CA GLU A 245 0.27 -10.33 3.27
C GLU A 245 1.80 -10.41 3.25
N ILE A 246 2.47 -9.27 3.06
CA ILE A 246 3.93 -9.17 2.95
C ILE A 246 4.41 -7.88 3.64
N ILE A 247 5.49 -7.98 4.41
CA ILE A 247 6.29 -6.85 4.89
C ILE A 247 7.71 -6.93 4.30
N ILE A 248 8.20 -5.82 3.75
CA ILE A 248 9.58 -5.65 3.33
C ILE A 248 10.25 -4.65 4.27
N GLU A 249 11.31 -5.05 4.95
CA GLU A 249 12.04 -4.21 5.90
C GLU A 249 13.42 -3.84 5.38
N GLY A 250 13.86 -2.65 5.74
CA GLY A 250 15.17 -2.15 5.35
C GLY A 250 15.47 -0.77 5.90
N VAL A 251 16.45 -0.12 5.29
CA VAL A 251 16.86 1.24 5.65
C VAL A 251 16.99 2.11 4.42
N ILE A 252 16.63 3.37 4.54
CA ILE A 252 17.00 4.41 3.57
C ILE A 252 18.33 5.02 4.04
N PRO A 253 19.44 4.81 3.32
CA PRO A 253 20.72 5.34 3.78
C PRO A 253 20.76 6.87 3.64
N ALA A 254 21.33 7.54 4.64
CA ALA A 254 21.43 9.00 4.63
C ALA A 254 22.21 9.50 3.40
N HIS A 255 21.66 10.49 2.69
CA HIS A 255 22.25 11.14 1.52
C HIS A 255 22.51 10.23 0.30
N ALA A 256 22.28 8.93 0.42
CA ALA A 256 22.42 8.01 -0.70
C ALA A 256 21.29 8.23 -1.71
N ARG A 257 21.64 8.18 -2.99
CA ARG A 257 20.69 8.38 -4.09
C ARG A 257 20.94 7.36 -5.20
N ALA A 258 19.87 7.02 -5.90
CA ALA A 258 19.89 6.26 -7.14
C ALA A 258 18.92 6.92 -8.14
N HIS A 259 19.10 6.68 -9.44
CA HIS A 259 18.18 7.21 -10.44
C HIS A 259 16.83 6.50 -10.32
N GLU A 260 15.76 7.28 -10.18
CA GLU A 260 14.38 6.79 -10.16
C GLU A 260 13.61 7.38 -11.35
N GLY A 261 12.75 6.57 -11.96
CA GLY A 261 11.83 6.99 -13.02
C GLY A 261 12.48 7.01 -14.42
N PRO A 262 11.71 7.35 -15.46
CA PRO A 262 10.34 7.87 -15.41
C PRO A 262 9.30 6.83 -14.98
N PHE A 263 8.15 7.32 -14.52
CA PHE A 263 6.99 6.50 -14.13
C PHE A 263 5.68 7.23 -14.42
N ALA A 264 4.66 6.51 -14.90
CA ALA A 264 3.33 7.06 -15.16
C ALA A 264 2.55 7.26 -13.86
N GLU A 265 2.09 8.49 -13.60
CA GLU A 265 1.46 8.87 -12.33
C GLU A 265 -0.04 9.15 -12.44
N TRP A 266 -0.66 9.47 -11.31
CA TRP A 266 -2.08 9.86 -11.21
C TRP A 266 -2.60 10.88 -12.23
N PRO A 267 -1.81 11.82 -12.82
CA PRO A 267 -2.29 12.67 -13.91
C PRO A 267 -2.42 11.93 -15.25
N SER A 268 -2.17 10.62 -15.29
CA SER A 268 -2.08 9.78 -16.49
C SER A 268 -0.97 10.18 -17.47
N HIS A 269 0.12 10.75 -16.95
CA HIS A 269 1.31 11.15 -17.71
C HIS A 269 2.58 10.62 -17.02
N TYR A 270 3.64 10.38 -17.81
CA TYR A 270 4.97 10.14 -17.25
C TYR A 270 5.48 11.40 -16.54
N THR A 271 6.02 11.20 -15.35
CA THR A 271 6.53 12.27 -14.50
C THR A 271 8.05 12.34 -14.52
N GLU A 272 8.58 13.33 -13.79
CA GLU A 272 10.01 13.54 -13.62
C GLU A 272 10.75 12.25 -13.24
N SER A 273 12.01 12.17 -13.66
CA SER A 273 12.98 11.19 -13.20
C SER A 273 14.19 11.90 -12.58
N GLY A 274 14.99 11.18 -11.80
CA GLY A 274 16.24 11.72 -11.28
C GLY A 274 16.72 11.06 -9.99
N PRO A 275 17.76 11.64 -9.35
CA PRO A 275 18.32 11.10 -8.11
C PRO A 275 17.31 11.15 -6.97
N LYS A 276 16.96 9.99 -6.42
CA LYS A 276 16.05 9.81 -5.28
C LYS A 276 16.63 8.87 -4.23
N PRO A 277 16.19 8.98 -2.96
CA PRO A 277 16.52 7.99 -1.95
C PRO A 277 16.06 6.59 -2.39
N TYR A 278 16.73 5.59 -1.85
CA TYR A 278 16.37 4.19 -2.04
C TYR A 278 16.47 3.46 -0.71
N ILE A 279 15.75 2.35 -0.62
CA ILE A 279 15.70 1.43 0.51
C ILE A 279 16.64 0.28 0.17
N LYS A 280 17.55 -0.03 1.09
CA LYS A 280 18.28 -1.31 1.09
C LYS A 280 17.44 -2.33 1.81
N VAL A 281 16.90 -3.30 1.07
CA VAL A 281 16.08 -4.38 1.59
C VAL A 281 16.97 -5.35 2.37
N GLN A 282 16.50 -5.79 3.54
CA GLN A 282 17.26 -6.62 4.45
C GLN A 282 16.46 -7.81 5.00
N CYS A 283 15.13 -7.67 5.07
CA CYS A 283 14.23 -8.73 5.51
C CYS A 283 12.92 -8.66 4.72
N ILE A 284 12.35 -9.81 4.38
CA ILE A 284 11.00 -9.94 3.87
C ILE A 284 10.27 -10.94 4.77
N THR A 285 9.17 -10.52 5.38
CA THR A 285 8.25 -11.42 6.08
C THR A 285 6.95 -11.52 5.31
N MET A 286 6.35 -12.69 5.24
CA MET A 286 5.09 -12.87 4.54
C MET A 286 4.29 -14.05 5.08
N ARG A 287 2.99 -14.06 4.77
CA ARG A 287 2.16 -15.26 4.95
C ARG A 287 2.67 -16.40 4.06
N GLN A 288 2.42 -17.65 4.45
CA GLN A 288 2.88 -18.83 3.70
C GLN A 288 2.37 -18.89 2.25
N ASP A 289 1.15 -18.41 2.01
CA ASP A 289 0.43 -18.36 0.74
C ASP A 289 0.07 -16.90 0.37
N ALA A 290 1.01 -15.98 0.58
CA ALA A 290 0.77 -14.55 0.49
C ALA A 290 0.19 -14.10 -0.86
N ILE A 291 -0.73 -13.13 -0.83
CA ILE A 291 -1.29 -12.47 -2.01
C ILE A 291 -0.59 -11.13 -2.22
N PHE A 292 0.00 -10.93 -3.40
CA PHE A 292 0.60 -9.65 -3.75
C PHE A 292 -0.47 -8.67 -4.22
N TYR A 293 -0.69 -7.59 -3.48
CA TYR A 293 -1.60 -6.52 -3.88
C TYR A 293 -0.85 -5.39 -4.58
N ASP A 294 -1.36 -4.95 -5.71
CA ASP A 294 -0.82 -3.83 -6.46
C ASP A 294 -1.92 -2.87 -6.96
N VAL A 295 -1.55 -1.63 -7.24
CA VAL A 295 -2.46 -0.59 -7.74
C VAL A 295 -2.02 -0.15 -9.12
N PHE A 296 -2.88 -0.26 -10.13
CA PHE A 296 -2.51 0.23 -11.45
C PHE A 296 -2.41 1.77 -11.45
N ALA A 297 -1.17 2.28 -11.40
CA ALA A 297 -0.90 3.71 -11.24
C ALA A 297 -1.33 4.52 -12.47
N GLY A 298 -1.94 5.69 -12.26
CA GLY A 298 -2.44 6.53 -13.35
C GLY A 298 -3.79 6.10 -13.91
N HIS A 299 -4.39 5.06 -13.33
CA HIS A 299 -5.66 4.46 -13.73
C HIS A 299 -6.72 4.57 -12.62
N ARG A 300 -7.90 4.01 -12.90
CA ARG A 300 -9.10 4.17 -12.07
C ARG A 300 -8.90 3.92 -10.58
N GLU A 301 -8.25 2.82 -10.19
CA GLU A 301 -8.04 2.49 -8.77
C GLU A 301 -7.22 3.56 -8.05
N HIS A 302 -6.11 4.01 -8.65
CA HIS A 302 -5.28 5.05 -8.08
C HIS A 302 -6.10 6.32 -7.80
N LEU A 303 -6.96 6.73 -8.74
CA LEU A 303 -7.81 7.92 -8.59
C LEU A 303 -8.90 7.73 -7.51
N VAL A 304 -9.57 6.59 -7.52
CA VAL A 304 -10.71 6.31 -6.64
C VAL A 304 -10.25 6.09 -5.20
N LEU A 305 -9.19 5.31 -4.98
CA LEU A 305 -8.62 5.03 -3.66
C LEU A 305 -8.30 6.32 -2.87
N GLY A 306 -7.67 7.30 -3.52
CA GLY A 306 -7.36 8.59 -2.89
C GLY A 306 -8.53 9.58 -2.83
N SER A 307 -9.64 9.30 -3.51
CA SER A 307 -10.76 10.25 -3.61
C SER A 307 -11.58 10.35 -2.33
N LEU A 308 -11.92 9.22 -1.69
CA LEU A 308 -12.78 9.21 -0.51
C LEU A 308 -12.14 9.92 0.69
N PRO A 309 -10.86 9.70 1.02
CA PRO A 309 -10.17 10.48 2.05
C PRO A 309 -10.17 11.99 1.79
N ARG A 310 -10.01 12.41 0.53
CA ARG A 310 -10.08 13.83 0.15
C ARG A 310 -11.50 14.38 0.32
N MET A 311 -12.50 13.66 -0.17
CA MET A 311 -13.91 14.06 -0.02
C MET A 311 -14.32 14.16 1.44
N GLY A 312 -13.93 13.18 2.28
CA GLY A 312 -14.18 13.19 3.71
C GLY A 312 -13.51 14.34 4.45
N SER A 313 -12.25 14.66 4.11
CA SER A 313 -11.55 15.82 4.66
C SER A 313 -12.24 17.14 4.28
N VAL A 314 -12.70 17.28 3.03
CA VAL A 314 -13.46 18.46 2.58
C VAL A 314 -14.79 18.55 3.31
N TYR A 315 -15.55 17.46 3.39
CA TYR A 315 -16.82 17.38 4.12
C TYR A 315 -16.66 17.87 5.57
N ARG A 316 -15.66 17.35 6.28
CA ARG A 316 -15.39 17.74 7.67
C ARG A 316 -15.05 19.22 7.78
N ARG A 317 -14.24 19.75 6.86
CA ARG A 317 -13.84 21.16 6.90
C ARG A 317 -14.99 22.11 6.62
N VAL A 318 -15.88 21.76 5.68
CA VAL A 318 -17.08 22.55 5.38
C VAL A 318 -18.06 22.53 6.56
N LYS A 319 -18.22 21.39 7.25
CA LYS A 319 -19.14 21.27 8.39
C LYS A 319 -18.69 22.02 9.67
N GLN A 320 -17.45 22.50 9.70
CA GLN A 320 -16.89 23.29 10.81
C GLN A 320 -17.18 24.80 10.70
N VAL A 321 -17.64 25.25 9.53
CA VAL A 321 -18.04 26.64 9.25
C VAL A 321 -19.57 26.74 9.38
#